data_AF-A0A376U8Z3-F1
#
_entry.id   AF-A0A376U8Z3-F1
#
_cell.length_a   1.000
_cell.length_b   1.000
_cell.length_c   1.000
_cell.angle_alpha   90.00
_cell.angle_beta   90.00
_cell.angle_gamma   90.00
#
_symmetry.space_group_name_H-M   'P 1'
#
loop_
_entity.id
_entity.type
_entity.pdbx_description
1 polymer ?
#
loop_
_entity_poly.entity_id
_entity_poly.type
_entity_poly.pdbx_seq_one_letter_code
_entity_poly.pdbx_strand_id
1 'polypeptide(L)'
;MHHSSTGTRLELARLLADIEPGTHVYTCGPEALNEAVRSEAARLDIVADTLHFEQFAIEDKTGDAFTLVLARSGKEFVVPEEMTILQVIENNKAAKVNVYVVKGYAEPAKQQYWKVKLTIGISILAMKSVPASKVC
;
A
#
# COMPACT_ATOMS: atom_id res chain seq x y z
N MET A 1 -23.07 -10.85 -10.94
CA MET A 1 -22.72 -9.57 -10.29
C MET A 1 -23.42 -9.54 -8.92
N HIS A 2 -22.69 -9.34 -7.81
CA HIS A 2 -23.22 -9.39 -6.44
C HIS A 2 -23.28 -7.99 -5.82
N HIS A 3 -24.40 -7.65 -5.16
CA HIS A 3 -24.64 -6.35 -4.53
C HIS A 3 -25.03 -6.54 -3.07
N SER A 4 -24.22 -6.07 -2.12
CA SER A 4 -24.48 -6.23 -0.69
C SER A 4 -25.74 -5.51 -0.20
N SER A 5 -26.18 -4.46 -0.91
CA SER A 5 -27.44 -3.75 -0.60
C SER A 5 -28.69 -4.63 -0.72
N THR A 6 -28.58 -5.78 -1.39
CA THR A 6 -29.67 -6.78 -1.47
C THR A 6 -29.74 -7.70 -0.24
N GLY A 7 -28.91 -7.47 0.79
CA GLY A 7 -28.89 -8.25 2.02
C GLY A 7 -28.23 -9.62 1.91
N THR A 8 -27.68 -9.96 0.74
CA THR A 8 -26.95 -11.21 0.50
C THR A 8 -25.44 -11.02 0.66
N ARG A 9 -24.67 -12.11 0.70
CA ARG A 9 -23.20 -12.10 0.65
C ARG A 9 -22.70 -12.69 -0.66
N LEU A 10 -21.45 -12.39 -0.99
CA LEU A 10 -20.78 -12.98 -2.15
C LEU A 10 -20.44 -14.44 -1.84
N GLU A 11 -21.00 -15.36 -2.62
CA GLU A 11 -20.75 -16.80 -2.50
C GLU A 11 -19.42 -17.17 -3.17
N LEU A 12 -18.31 -16.97 -2.45
CA LEU A 12 -16.95 -17.21 -2.96
C LEU A 12 -16.73 -18.68 -3.36
N ALA A 13 -17.27 -19.63 -2.58
CA ALA A 13 -17.14 -21.06 -2.89
C ALA A 13 -17.70 -21.40 -4.26
N ARG A 14 -18.86 -20.84 -4.62
CA ARG A 14 -19.47 -21.04 -5.92
C ARG A 14 -18.72 -20.30 -7.02
N LEU A 15 -18.24 -19.08 -6.73
CA LEU A 15 -17.49 -18.29 -7.71
C LEU A 15 -16.14 -18.94 -8.07
N LEU A 16 -15.51 -19.58 -7.09
CA LEU A 16 -14.17 -20.16 -7.23
C LEU A 16 -14.18 -21.66 -7.56
N ALA A 17 -15.33 -22.34 -7.53
CA ALA A 17 -15.40 -23.78 -7.80
C ALA A 17 -15.15 -24.13 -9.28
N ASP A 18 -15.56 -23.25 -10.21
CA ASP A 18 -15.58 -23.54 -11.66
C ASP A 18 -14.39 -22.92 -12.40
N ILE A 19 -13.34 -22.49 -11.69
CA ILE A 19 -12.22 -21.80 -12.35
C ILE A 19 -11.29 -22.82 -13.02
N GLU A 20 -10.98 -22.59 -14.29
CA GLU A 20 -10.06 -23.44 -15.03
C GLU A 20 -8.62 -23.33 -14.47
N PRO A 21 -7.85 -24.43 -14.46
CA PRO A 21 -6.44 -24.41 -14.05
C PRO A 21 -5.63 -23.36 -14.81
N GLY A 22 -4.86 -22.56 -14.08
CA GLY A 22 -4.06 -21.46 -14.65
C GLY A 22 -4.81 -20.13 -14.78
N THR A 23 -6.09 -20.06 -14.44
CA THR A 23 -6.82 -18.79 -14.39
C THR A 23 -6.33 -17.94 -13.21
N HIS A 24 -6.10 -16.66 -13.49
CA HIS A 24 -5.69 -15.68 -12.48
C HIS A 24 -6.89 -14.95 -11.88
N VAL A 25 -6.90 -14.82 -10.55
CA VAL A 25 -7.92 -14.11 -9.79
C VAL A 25 -7.32 -12.82 -9.24
N TYR A 26 -7.95 -11.68 -9.54
CA TYR A 26 -7.56 -10.37 -9.05
C TYR A 26 -8.64 -9.80 -8.15
N THR A 27 -8.29 -9.38 -6.95
CA THR A 27 -9.23 -8.71 -6.03
C THR A 27 -8.64 -7.45 -5.43
N CYS A 28 -9.47 -6.43 -5.35
CA CYS A 28 -9.16 -5.19 -4.66
C CYS A 28 -10.31 -4.88 -3.70
N GLY A 29 -10.00 -4.71 -2.42
CA GLY A 29 -11.03 -4.42 -1.42
C GLY A 29 -10.50 -4.39 0.01
N PRO A 30 -11.41 -4.29 0.99
CA PRO A 30 -11.05 -4.37 2.41
C PRO A 30 -10.32 -5.68 2.72
N GLU A 31 -9.47 -5.66 3.75
CA GLU A 31 -8.71 -6.84 4.22
C GLU A 31 -9.59 -8.07 4.36
N ALA A 32 -10.78 -7.91 4.97
CA ALA A 32 -11.74 -9.00 5.17
C ALA A 32 -12.19 -9.68 3.86
N LEU A 33 -12.31 -8.95 2.75
CA LEU A 33 -12.65 -9.53 1.46
C LEU A 33 -11.46 -10.30 0.87
N ASN A 34 -10.28 -9.69 0.88
CA ASN A 34 -9.07 -10.31 0.35
C ASN A 34 -8.74 -11.60 1.10
N GLU A 35 -8.91 -11.62 2.43
CA GLU A 35 -8.68 -12.80 3.24
C GLU A 35 -9.73 -13.89 2.99
N ALA A 36 -11.01 -13.52 2.85
CA ALA A 36 -12.05 -14.48 2.50
C ALA A 36 -11.78 -15.18 1.15
N VAL A 37 -11.30 -14.44 0.16
CA VAL A 37 -10.90 -14.99 -1.15
C VAL A 37 -9.68 -15.90 -1.02
N ARG A 38 -8.66 -15.49 -0.26
CA ARG A 38 -7.46 -16.30 0.00
C ARG A 38 -7.82 -17.62 0.67
N SER A 39 -8.61 -17.56 1.73
CA SER A 39 -9.06 -18.72 2.50
C SER A 39 -9.88 -19.69 1.65
N GLU A 40 -10.81 -19.18 0.85
CA GLU A 40 -11.65 -20.03 0.00
C GLU A 40 -10.87 -20.64 -1.18
N ALA A 41 -9.95 -19.87 -1.78
CA ALA A 41 -9.07 -20.37 -2.83
C ALA A 41 -8.15 -21.49 -2.31
N ALA A 42 -7.62 -21.36 -1.10
CA ALA A 42 -6.84 -22.40 -0.45
C ALA A 42 -7.68 -23.67 -0.17
N ARG A 43 -8.96 -23.52 0.18
CA ARG A 43 -9.89 -24.64 0.38
C ARG A 43 -10.17 -25.42 -0.91
N LEU A 44 -10.03 -24.78 -2.06
CA LEU A 44 -10.26 -25.35 -3.39
C LEU A 44 -8.96 -25.72 -4.13
N ASP A 45 -7.82 -25.72 -3.42
CA ASP A 45 -6.49 -26.04 -3.97
C ASP A 45 -6.09 -25.15 -5.17
N ILE A 46 -6.57 -23.91 -5.22
CA ILE A 46 -6.16 -22.93 -6.23
C ILE A 46 -4.74 -22.44 -5.91
N VAL A 47 -3.87 -22.46 -6.92
CA VAL A 47 -2.46 -22.09 -6.78
C VAL A 47 -2.30 -20.63 -6.36
N ALA A 48 -1.57 -20.37 -5.28
CA ALA A 48 -1.42 -19.02 -4.73
C ALA A 48 -0.82 -17.99 -5.70
N ASP A 49 0.04 -18.43 -6.64
CA ASP A 49 0.65 -17.55 -7.65
C ASP A 49 -0.35 -17.06 -8.72
N THR A 50 -1.53 -17.65 -8.80
CA THR A 50 -2.60 -17.13 -9.65
C THR A 50 -3.49 -16.11 -8.93
N LEU A 51 -3.30 -15.89 -7.63
CA LEU A 51 -4.07 -14.96 -6.82
C LEU A 51 -3.34 -13.63 -6.63
N HIS A 52 -4.00 -12.53 -6.96
CA HIS A 52 -3.45 -11.17 -6.92
C HIS A 52 -4.35 -10.26 -6.09
N PHE A 53 -3.77 -9.64 -5.07
CA PHE A 53 -4.51 -8.83 -4.10
C PHE A 53 -4.01 -7.40 -4.08
N GLU A 54 -4.96 -6.47 -3.99
CA GLU A 54 -4.71 -5.06 -3.70
C GLU A 54 -5.58 -4.62 -2.52
N GLN A 55 -4.98 -3.85 -1.61
CA GLN A 55 -5.67 -3.30 -0.45
C GLN A 55 -5.41 -1.80 -0.41
N PHE A 56 -6.50 -1.03 -0.39
CA PHE A 56 -6.46 0.39 -0.09
C PHE A 56 -6.89 0.55 1.36
N ALA A 57 -5.91 0.66 2.26
CA ALA A 57 -6.14 0.96 3.66
C ALA A 57 -5.52 2.33 3.98
N ILE A 58 -6.23 3.10 4.80
CA ILE A 58 -5.65 4.24 5.49
C ILE A 58 -4.99 3.65 6.72
N GLU A 59 -3.66 3.64 6.75
CA GLU A 59 -2.92 3.31 7.95
C GLU A 59 -2.83 4.57 8.81
N ASP A 60 -3.28 4.49 10.06
CA ASP A 60 -2.98 5.51 11.08
C ASP A 60 -1.49 5.42 11.43
N LYS A 61 -0.67 6.09 10.63
CA LYS A 61 0.76 6.24 10.89
C LYS A 61 0.97 7.36 11.89
N THR A 62 0.73 7.05 13.16
CA THR A 62 1.28 7.87 14.25
C THR A 62 2.77 7.56 14.38
N GLY A 63 3.57 8.59 14.58
CA GLY A 63 5.00 8.48 14.79
C GLY A 63 5.52 9.70 15.51
N ASP A 64 6.61 9.54 16.25
CA ASP A 64 7.20 10.62 17.06
C ASP A 64 7.66 11.79 16.18
N ALA A 65 7.65 13.00 16.76
CA ALA A 65 8.15 14.18 16.09
C ALA A 65 9.65 14.06 15.76
N PHE A 66 10.06 14.58 14.60
CA PHE A 66 11.46 14.52 14.16
C PHE A 66 11.89 15.75 13.36
N THR A 67 13.19 15.98 13.26
CA THR A 67 13.76 17.07 12.45
C THR A 67 13.98 16.63 11.00
N LEU A 68 13.40 17.36 10.07
CA LEU A 68 13.63 17.26 8.64
C LEU A 68 14.70 18.27 8.21
N VAL A 69 15.78 17.79 7.63
CA VAL A 69 16.83 18.64 7.03
C VAL A 69 16.77 18.54 5.51
N LEU A 70 16.59 19.67 4.83
CA LEU A 70 16.63 19.75 3.38
C LEU A 70 18.07 19.89 2.90
N ALA A 71 18.71 18.77 2.56
CA ALA A 71 20.14 18.69 2.25
C ALA A 71 20.66 19.75 1.24
N ARG A 72 19.87 20.13 0.22
CA ARG A 72 20.29 21.12 -0.79
C ARG A 72 20.23 22.56 -0.28
N SER A 73 19.20 22.90 0.50
CA SER A 73 18.99 24.28 0.97
C SER A 73 19.54 24.52 2.38
N GLY A 74 19.90 23.45 3.10
CA GLY A 74 20.31 23.50 4.50
C GLY A 74 19.18 23.89 5.47
N LYS A 75 17.93 23.99 5.00
CA LYS A 75 16.80 24.38 5.84
C LYS A 75 16.38 23.22 6.73
N GLU A 76 16.07 23.53 7.98
CA GLU A 76 15.59 22.57 8.97
C GLU A 76 14.16 22.88 9.37
N PHE A 77 13.36 21.84 9.52
CA PHE A 77 11.96 21.93 9.96
C PHE A 77 11.67 20.83 10.97
N VAL A 78 10.84 21.13 11.96
CA VAL A 78 10.26 20.11 12.82
C VAL A 78 9.03 19.53 12.12
N VAL A 79 8.99 18.20 12.01
CA VAL A 79 7.82 17.44 11.59
C VAL A 79 7.11 16.96 12.85
N PRO A 80 6.00 17.60 13.26
CA PRO A 80 5.24 17.14 14.41
C PRO A 80 4.53 15.82 14.09
N GLU A 81 4.11 15.10 15.14
CA GLU A 81 3.47 13.77 15.05
C GLU A 81 2.23 13.76 14.15
N GLU A 82 1.51 14.88 14.12
CA GLU A 82 0.27 15.05 13.37
C GLU A 82 0.46 15.56 11.94
N MET A 83 1.71 15.67 11.47
CA MET A 83 2.02 16.12 10.12
C MET A 83 2.94 15.16 9.38
N THR A 84 2.65 14.99 8.10
CA THR A 84 3.55 14.35 7.16
C THR A 84 4.67 15.31 6.74
N ILE A 85 5.80 14.75 6.30
CA ILE A 85 6.91 15.49 5.67
C ILE A 85 6.39 16.37 4.53
N LEU A 86 5.45 15.84 3.72
CA LEU A 86 4.87 16.57 2.60
C LEU A 86 4.16 17.85 3.06
N GLN A 87 3.28 17.74 4.06
CA GLN A 87 2.57 18.89 4.63
C GLN A 87 3.54 19.94 5.17
N VAL A 88 4.62 19.52 5.85
CA VAL A 88 5.64 20.46 6.36
C VAL A 88 6.34 21.20 5.21
N ILE A 89 6.69 20.50 4.13
CA ILE A 89 7.33 21.13 2.96
C ILE A 89 6.37 22.13 2.28
N GLU A 90 5.10 21.76 2.11
CA GLU A 90 4.08 22.58 1.47
C GLU A 90 3.74 23.83 2.29
N ASN A 91 3.50 23.68 3.59
CA ASN A 91 3.17 24.78 4.50
C ASN A 91 4.28 25.83 4.55
N ASN A 92 5.54 25.39 4.48
CA ASN A 92 6.71 26.27 4.49
C ASN A 92 7.12 26.76 3.10
N LYS A 93 6.41 26.35 2.03
CA LYS A 93 6.79 26.60 0.62
C LYS A 93 8.27 26.29 0.37
N ALA A 94 8.77 25.24 1.02
CA ALA A 94 10.20 24.98 1.15
C ALA A 94 10.80 24.36 -0.12
N ALA A 95 9.97 23.68 -0.92
CA ALA A 95 10.32 23.15 -2.23
C ALA A 95 9.06 22.94 -3.10
N LYS A 96 9.24 22.90 -4.43
CA LYS A 96 8.19 22.45 -5.35
C LYS A 96 8.13 20.93 -5.30
N VAL A 97 7.04 20.38 -4.79
CA VAL A 97 6.84 18.94 -4.68
C VAL A 97 5.81 18.49 -5.70
N ASN A 98 6.15 17.48 -6.50
CA ASN A 98 5.17 16.75 -7.29
C ASN A 98 4.94 15.40 -6.62
N VAL A 99 3.70 15.12 -6.23
CA VAL A 99 3.31 13.86 -5.60
C VAL A 99 2.64 13.00 -6.65
N TYR A 100 3.25 11.86 -6.93
CA TYR A 100 2.65 10.81 -7.75
C TYR A 100 2.58 9.54 -6.91
N VAL A 101 1.39 8.97 -6.82
CA VAL A 101 1.20 7.65 -6.25
C VAL A 101 1.49 6.64 -7.37
N VAL A 102 2.75 6.19 -7.44
CA VAL A 102 3.16 5.12 -8.36
C VAL A 102 3.40 3.86 -7.53
N LYS A 103 2.56 2.84 -7.73
CA LYS A 103 2.74 1.54 -7.13
C LYS A 103 3.97 0.87 -7.77
N GLY A 104 5.01 0.65 -6.97
CA GLY A 104 6.21 -0.06 -7.40
C GLY A 104 6.26 -1.46 -6.77
N TYR A 105 6.70 -2.43 -7.56
CA TYR A 105 7.03 -3.78 -7.09
C TYR A 105 8.55 -3.97 -7.24
N ALA A 106 9.21 -4.46 -6.20
CA ALA A 106 10.64 -4.75 -6.22
C ALA A 106 10.83 -6.23 -5.91
N GLU A 107 11.62 -6.91 -6.73
CA GLU A 107 12.09 -8.26 -6.45
C GLU A 107 13.43 -8.20 -5.69
N PRO A 108 13.76 -9.17 -4.81
CA PRO A 108 13.15 -10.50 -4.69
C PRO A 108 12.18 -10.70 -3.51
N ALA A 109 11.96 -9.67 -2.69
CA ALA A 109 10.96 -9.72 -1.63
C ALA A 109 9.75 -8.93 -2.11
N LYS A 110 8.57 -9.58 -2.20
CA LYS A 110 7.24 -9.02 -2.54
C LYS A 110 6.81 -7.88 -1.57
N GLN A 111 7.67 -6.89 -1.39
CA GLN A 111 7.53 -5.74 -0.53
C GLN A 111 6.80 -4.69 -1.35
N GLN A 112 5.56 -4.43 -0.96
CA GLN A 112 4.85 -3.28 -1.49
C GLN A 112 5.56 -2.02 -0.98
N TYR A 113 5.97 -1.15 -1.91
CA TYR A 113 6.50 0.15 -1.55
C TYR A 113 5.85 1.24 -2.38
N TRP A 114 5.54 2.33 -1.68
CA TRP A 114 5.02 3.53 -2.30
C TRP A 114 6.20 4.35 -2.78
N LYS A 115 6.47 4.34 -4.09
CA LYS A 115 7.53 5.17 -4.67
C LYS A 115 6.98 6.57 -4.87
N VAL A 116 7.11 7.43 -3.86
CA VAL A 116 6.89 8.87 -4.05
C VAL A 116 8.08 9.38 -4.85
N LYS A 117 7.92 9.48 -6.18
CA LYS A 117 8.92 10.12 -7.03
C LYS A 117 8.76 11.62 -6.90
N LEU A 118 9.46 12.19 -5.93
CA LEU A 118 9.68 13.63 -5.85
C LEU A 118 10.60 13.99 -7.02
N THR A 119 10.06 14.54 -8.11
CA THR A 119 10.88 15.10 -9.19
C THR A 119 11.40 16.46 -8.75
N ILE A 120 12.29 16.42 -7.77
CA ILE A 120 13.27 17.42 -7.43
C ILE A 120 14.58 16.63 -7.55
N GLY A 121 15.68 17.21 -8.02
CA GLY A 121 16.97 16.50 -8.01
C GLY A 121 17.45 16.20 -6.58
N ILE A 122 16.79 15.27 -5.90
CA ILE A 122 16.90 14.93 -4.48
C ILE A 122 16.98 13.41 -4.39
N SER A 123 18.15 12.90 -4.03
CA SER A 123 18.24 11.58 -3.42
C SER A 123 17.80 11.71 -1.97
N ILE A 124 16.63 11.19 -1.61
CA ILE A 124 16.29 10.96 -0.20
C ILE A 124 17.02 9.68 0.22
N LEU A 125 18.09 9.82 1.00
CA LEU A 125 18.67 8.71 1.75
C LEU A 125 18.07 8.75 3.16
N ALA A 126 16.91 8.10 3.33
CA ALA A 126 16.37 7.79 4.64
C ALA A 126 16.09 6.28 4.65
N MET A 127 17.10 5.52 5.08
CA MET A 127 16.99 4.09 5.32
C MET A 127 16.71 3.90 6.82
N LYS A 128 15.45 3.69 7.17
CA LYS A 128 15.09 2.96 8.40
C LYS A 128 14.23 1.78 7.97
N SER A 129 14.78 0.59 8.17
CA SER A 129 14.12 -0.68 7.92
C SER A 129 12.81 -0.75 8.69
N VAL A 130 11.68 -0.83 7.98
CA VAL A 130 10.41 -1.26 8.57
C VAL A 130 10.46 -2.79 8.64
N PRO A 131 10.31 -3.40 9.83
CA PRO A 131 10.31 -4.86 9.93
C PRO A 131 9.12 -5.45 9.16
N ALA A 132 9.38 -6.56 8.46
CA ALA A 132 8.43 -7.26 7.59
C ALA A 132 7.12 -7.69 8.28
N SER A 133 7.05 -7.64 9.62
CA SER A 133 5.87 -7.98 10.41
C SER A 133 4.78 -6.89 10.43
N LYS A 134 4.96 -5.76 9.72
CA LYS A 134 4.00 -4.65 9.65
C LYS A 134 3.49 -4.36 8.25
N VAL A 135 3.66 -5.29 7.31
CA VAL A 135 3.13 -5.18 5.94
C VAL A 135 2.21 -6.37 5.71
N CYS A 136 0.91 -6.14 5.92
CA CYS A 136 -0.16 -6.96 5.36
C CYS A 136 -0.61 -6.32 4.04
#